data_AF-A0A8T8S8E5-F1
#
_entry.id   AF-A0A8T8S8E5-F1
#
_cell.length_a   1.000
_cell.length_b   1.000
_cell.length_c   1.000
_cell.angle_alpha   90.00
_cell.angle_beta   90.00
_cell.angle_gamma   90.00
#
_symmetry.space_group_name_H-M   'P 1'
#
loop_
_entity.id
_entity.type
_entity.pdbx_description
1 polymer ?
#
loop_
_entity_poly.entity_id
_entity_poly.type
_entity_poly.pdbx_seq_one_letter_code
_entity_poly.pdbx_strand_id
1 'polypeptide(L)'
;MSELTINGVIGSTFRTPENQKLLFERDLGEGHLHILTVPGGKLYRVENPETGELEIPDTAWFEREIASGGLVKISDENGPVSQARSRAKARDRVQMLKEDPFVEARLALVNGLLERGIDPNDPAFGQAIDDIWTSELQANMSGRVPRRKGLDPEVEAIVQEERRRYWQYRGFKLVDIYAAVLTRIKTENLRRVADGQTSLTMPGKETIRRRVHEMECRDTYAEKFGEKAARRKYDGSGNGINASRILQIGLMDDAVVDLVTCLDADRGMVAGRPYLTVLIDV
;
A
#
# COMPACT_ATOMS: atom_id res chain seq x y z
N MET A 1 36.25 9.33 28.20
CA MET A 1 35.59 10.42 27.45
C MET A 1 34.40 9.78 26.79
N SER A 2 33.19 10.16 27.20
CA SER A 2 31.95 9.50 26.80
C SER A 2 31.64 9.83 25.34
N GLU A 3 31.55 8.80 24.49
CA GLU A 3 30.90 8.89 23.19
C GLU A 3 29.45 9.33 23.42
N LEU A 4 29.17 10.62 23.18
CA LEU A 4 27.81 11.11 23.05
C LEU A 4 27.26 10.49 21.77
N THR A 5 26.56 9.37 21.93
CA THR A 5 25.95 8.64 20.83
C THR A 5 25.01 9.60 20.10
N ILE A 6 25.29 9.86 18.81
CA ILE A 6 24.59 10.80 17.90
C ILE A 6 23.07 10.52 17.81
N ASN A 7 22.63 9.37 18.31
CA ASN A 7 21.27 8.86 18.34
C ASN A 7 20.21 9.85 18.90
N GLY A 8 20.58 10.89 19.65
CA GLY A 8 19.65 11.93 20.16
C GLY A 8 19.68 13.28 19.44
N VAL A 9 20.52 13.43 18.41
CA VAL A 9 20.77 14.70 17.70
C VAL A 9 19.98 14.77 16.41
N ILE A 10 19.88 13.66 15.67
CA ILE A 10 19.12 13.58 14.43
C ILE A 10 17.63 13.83 14.70
N GLY A 11 17.01 14.65 13.86
CA GLY A 11 15.66 15.19 14.03
C GLY A 11 15.56 16.39 14.99
N SER A 12 16.62 16.77 15.70
CA SER A 12 16.56 17.89 16.66
C SER A 12 16.88 19.24 16.02
N THR A 13 16.31 20.31 16.58
CA THR A 13 16.60 21.69 16.20
C THR A 13 17.52 22.35 17.22
N PHE A 14 18.55 23.06 16.74
CA PHE A 14 19.49 23.82 17.57
C PHE A 14 19.51 25.30 17.14
N ARG A 15 19.95 26.15 18.05
CA ARG A 15 20.22 27.58 17.81
C ARG A 15 21.71 27.84 17.83
N THR A 16 22.21 28.61 16.88
CA THR A 16 23.55 29.21 16.94
C THR A 16 23.54 30.51 17.76
N PRO A 17 24.70 31.08 18.13
CA PRO A 17 24.77 32.35 18.87
C PRO A 17 24.18 33.53 18.07
N GLU A 18 24.23 33.45 16.74
CA GLU A 18 23.64 34.42 15.81
C GLU A 18 22.11 34.26 15.66
N ASN A 19 21.48 33.45 16.52
CA ASN A 19 20.05 33.15 16.53
C ASN A 19 19.56 32.42 15.25
N GLN A 20 20.47 31.77 14.51
CA GLN A 20 20.12 30.94 13.36
C GLN A 20 19.61 29.57 13.83
N LYS A 21 18.51 29.08 13.23
CA LYS A 21 17.95 27.75 13.54
C LYS A 21 18.52 26.70 12.61
N LEU A 22 19.03 25.62 13.18
CA LEU A 22 19.62 24.48 12.48
C LEU A 22 18.83 23.21 12.77
N LEU A 23 18.41 22.49 11.73
CA LEU A 23 17.78 21.18 11.81
C LEU A 23 18.79 20.11 11.42
N PHE A 24 19.04 19.15 12.32
CA PHE A 24 19.90 18.00 12.05
C PHE A 24 19.05 16.91 11.42
N GLU A 25 19.13 16.70 10.10
CA GLU A 25 18.19 15.84 9.39
C GLU A 25 18.62 14.37 9.38
N ARG A 26 19.91 14.09 9.15
CA ARG A 26 20.48 12.74 9.08
C ARG A 26 22.00 12.75 9.20
N ASP A 27 22.55 11.59 9.52
CA ASP A 27 23.97 11.28 9.37
C ASP A 27 24.25 10.87 7.91
N LEU A 28 25.31 11.42 7.30
CA LEU A 28 25.73 11.12 5.93
C LEU A 28 26.76 9.98 5.87
N GLY A 29 27.25 9.49 7.01
CA GLY A 29 28.34 8.54 7.12
C GLY A 29 29.69 9.22 7.31
N GLU A 30 30.68 8.44 7.78
CA GLU A 30 32.04 8.91 8.06
C GLU A 30 32.12 10.12 9.02
N GLY A 31 31.09 10.29 9.87
CA GLY A 31 31.00 11.38 10.83
C GLY A 31 30.46 12.70 10.26
N HIS A 32 29.99 12.75 9.02
CA HIS A 32 29.43 13.97 8.42
C HIS A 32 27.94 14.13 8.72
N LEU A 33 27.51 15.34 9.04
CA LEU A 33 26.14 15.65 9.44
C LEU A 33 25.39 16.45 8.37
N HIS A 34 24.20 15.99 8.01
CA HIS A 34 23.29 16.74 7.15
C HIS A 34 22.48 17.74 7.97
N ILE A 35 22.89 19.01 7.95
CA ILE A 35 22.28 20.08 8.74
C ILE A 35 21.65 21.13 7.81
N LEU A 36 20.41 21.51 8.07
CA LEU A 36 19.66 22.49 7.28
C LEU A 36 19.38 23.75 8.10
N THR A 37 19.47 24.91 7.46
CA THR A 37 19.05 26.19 8.03
C THR A 37 17.54 26.36 7.90
N VAL A 38 16.84 26.72 8.98
CA VAL A 38 15.37 26.90 8.98
C VAL A 38 15.05 28.41 9.06
N PRO A 39 14.09 28.92 8.25
CA PRO A 39 13.19 28.21 7.34
C PRO A 39 13.75 27.95 5.93
N GLY A 40 14.97 28.38 5.64
CA GLY A 40 15.50 28.43 4.26
C GLY A 40 15.80 27.08 3.60
N GLY A 41 15.88 25.99 4.35
CA GLY A 41 16.22 24.65 3.86
C GLY A 41 17.61 24.54 3.23
N LYS A 42 18.47 25.56 3.35
CA LYS A 42 19.82 25.52 2.77
C LYS A 42 20.73 24.69 3.66
N LEU A 43 21.59 23.91 3.03
CA LEU A 43 22.64 23.15 3.72
C LEU A 43 23.52 24.11 4.51
N TYR A 44 23.61 23.86 5.82
CA TYR A 44 24.51 24.58 6.70
C TYR A 44 25.94 24.10 6.45
N ARG A 45 26.87 25.03 6.32
CA ARG A 45 28.29 24.77 6.11
C ARG A 45 29.09 25.54 7.13
N VAL A 46 30.21 24.97 7.53
CA VAL A 46 31.14 25.57 8.50
C VAL A 46 32.43 25.89 7.80
N GLU A 47 33.05 27.01 8.18
CA GLU A 47 34.35 27.38 7.65
C GLU A 47 35.42 26.53 8.35
N ASN A 48 36.24 25.84 7.55
CA ASN A 48 37.36 25.08 8.08
C ASN A 48 38.46 26.08 8.51
N PRO A 49 38.90 26.06 9.78
CA PRO A 49 39.86 27.04 10.31
C PRO A 49 41.26 26.93 9.68
N GLU A 50 41.60 25.80 9.06
CA GLU A 50 42.90 25.58 8.43
C GLU A 50 42.92 26.01 6.95
N THR A 51 41.81 25.84 6.24
CA THR A 51 41.71 26.04 4.78
C THR A 51 40.90 27.27 4.39
N GLY A 52 40.02 27.76 5.27
CA GLY A 52 39.05 28.83 4.98
C GLY A 52 37.90 28.41 4.06
N GLU A 53 37.81 27.12 3.70
CA GLU A 53 36.76 26.60 2.82
C GLU A 53 35.49 26.24 3.60
N LEU A 54 34.34 26.33 2.92
CA LEU A 54 33.04 25.96 3.51
C LEU A 54 32.78 24.46 3.35
N GLU A 55 32.91 23.74 4.45
CA GLU A 55 32.77 22.28 4.53
C GLU A 55 31.45 21.86 5.18
N ILE A 56 31.12 20.58 5.00
CA ILE A 56 29.97 19.96 5.66
C ILE A 56 30.35 19.73 7.13
N PRO A 57 29.51 20.14 8.10
CA PRO A 57 29.82 19.94 9.50
C PRO A 57 29.92 18.45 9.85
N ASP A 58 30.90 18.10 10.68
CA ASP A 58 31.10 16.75 11.17
C ASP A 58 30.73 16.62 12.66
N THR A 59 30.77 15.39 13.17
CA THR A 59 30.50 15.09 14.58
C THR A 59 31.47 15.84 15.49
N ALA A 60 32.74 15.97 15.10
CA ALA A 60 33.76 16.65 15.89
C ALA A 60 33.44 18.15 16.03
N TRP A 61 32.96 18.81 14.96
CA TRP A 61 32.45 20.16 15.01
C TRP A 61 31.26 20.27 15.97
N PHE A 62 30.29 19.37 15.85
CA PHE A 62 29.10 19.40 16.70
C PHE A 62 29.45 19.28 18.19
N GLU A 63 30.33 18.35 18.55
CA GLU A 63 30.79 18.17 19.93
C GLU A 63 31.51 19.42 20.46
N ARG A 64 32.37 20.04 19.64
CA ARG A 64 33.04 21.29 20.01
C ARG A 64 32.06 22.42 20.26
N GLU A 65 31.07 22.59 19.39
CA GLU A 65 30.07 23.66 19.51
C GLU A 65 29.11 23.46 20.68
N ILE A 66 28.79 22.20 21.03
CA ILE A 66 28.00 21.90 22.23
C ILE A 66 28.83 22.17 23.49
N ALA A 67 30.10 21.76 23.50
CA ALA A 67 31.00 21.97 24.64
C ALA A 67 31.32 23.45 24.87
N SER A 68 31.43 24.26 23.81
CA SER A 68 31.64 25.70 23.88
C SER A 68 30.37 26.50 24.21
N GLY A 69 29.20 25.85 24.18
CA GLY A 69 27.89 26.50 24.32
C GLY A 69 27.46 27.28 23.08
N GLY A 70 28.13 27.11 21.94
CA GLY A 70 27.77 27.71 20.66
C GLY A 70 26.46 27.15 20.09
N LEU A 71 26.08 25.91 20.43
CA LEU A 71 24.79 25.34 20.05
C LEU A 71 23.89 25.10 21.24
N VAL A 72 22.69 25.70 21.20
CA VAL A 72 21.64 25.48 22.21
C VAL A 72 20.50 24.70 21.59
N LYS A 73 20.20 23.51 22.12
CA LYS A 73 19.05 22.72 21.69
C LYS A 73 17.76 23.49 21.97
N ILE A 74 16.93 23.68 20.96
CA ILE A 74 15.61 24.32 21.11
C ILE A 74 14.53 23.25 20.95
N SER A 75 13.57 23.24 21.86
CA SER A 75 12.27 22.60 21.64
C SER A 75 11.36 23.59 20.92
N ASP A 76 11.30 23.55 19.59
CA ASP A 76 10.39 24.41 18.83
C ASP A 76 9.03 23.76 18.55
N GLU A 77 8.05 24.60 18.22
CA GLU A 77 6.67 24.21 17.91
C GLU A 77 6.55 23.50 16.54
N ASN A 78 7.61 23.54 15.73
CA ASN A 78 7.67 23.06 14.34
C ASN A 78 8.75 21.99 14.08
N GLY A 79 9.48 21.54 15.10
CA GLY A 79 10.38 20.38 15.04
C GLY A 79 9.60 19.07 15.18
N PRO A 80 10.21 17.92 14.86
CA PRO A 80 9.54 16.64 14.98
C PRO A 80 9.30 16.36 16.47
N VAL A 81 8.04 16.54 16.85
CA VAL A 81 7.40 16.07 18.08
C VAL A 81 8.02 16.64 19.36
N SER A 82 7.56 17.82 19.77
CA SER A 82 7.79 18.28 21.14
C SER A 82 7.20 17.25 22.13
N GLN A 83 8.02 16.78 23.08
CA GLN A 83 7.58 16.00 24.23
C GLN A 83 6.49 16.72 25.06
N ALA A 84 6.26 18.02 24.81
CA ALA A 84 5.15 18.78 25.37
C ALA A 84 3.77 18.38 24.78
N ARG A 85 3.70 17.79 23.57
CA ARG A 85 2.45 17.18 23.05
C ARG A 85 2.15 15.81 23.66
N SER A 86 3.14 15.07 24.16
CA SER A 86 2.85 13.80 24.87
C SER A 86 2.25 14.04 26.26
N ARG A 87 2.43 15.23 26.83
CA ARG A 87 1.91 15.60 28.16
C ARG A 87 0.72 16.58 28.14
N ALA A 88 0.23 17.00 26.97
CA ALA A 88 -0.90 17.93 26.88
C ALA A 88 -2.21 17.25 26.47
N LYS A 89 -3.15 17.30 27.43
CA LYS A 89 -4.52 16.75 27.47
C LYS A 89 -4.59 15.25 27.71
N ALA A 90 -4.82 14.89 28.96
CA ALA A 90 -5.69 13.77 29.30
C ALA A 90 -7.02 13.98 28.55
N ARG A 91 -7.13 13.49 27.31
CA ARG A 91 -8.43 13.42 26.64
C ARG A 91 -9.24 12.39 27.40
N ASP A 92 -10.52 12.70 27.58
CA ASP A 92 -11.45 11.79 28.23
C ASP A 92 -11.43 10.43 27.51
N ARG A 93 -11.35 9.34 28.28
CA ARG A 93 -11.28 7.96 27.78
C ARG A 93 -12.43 7.66 26.81
N VAL A 94 -13.61 8.21 27.10
CA VAL A 94 -14.80 8.04 26.27
C VAL A 94 -14.64 8.70 24.90
N GLN A 95 -13.97 9.85 24.83
CA GLN A 95 -13.72 10.55 23.58
C GLN A 95 -12.62 9.86 22.76
N MET A 96 -11.56 9.38 23.43
CA MET A 96 -10.50 8.60 22.79
C MET A 96 -11.04 7.32 22.14
N LEU A 97 -11.91 6.57 22.83
CA LEU A 97 -12.52 5.35 22.30
C LEU A 97 -13.48 5.60 21.13
N LYS A 98 -14.11 6.78 21.06
CA LYS A 98 -14.95 7.18 19.92
C LYS A 98 -14.12 7.47 18.66
N GLU A 99 -12.95 8.07 18.82
CA GLU A 99 -12.04 8.43 17.71
C GLU A 99 -11.19 7.23 17.26
N ASP A 100 -10.69 6.43 18.20
CA ASP A 100 -9.92 5.21 17.94
C ASP A 100 -10.39 4.08 18.87
N PRO A 101 -11.18 3.11 18.36
CA PRO A 101 -11.61 1.95 19.13
C PRO A 101 -10.47 1.10 19.69
N PHE A 102 -9.23 1.28 19.19
CA PHE A 102 -8.04 0.54 19.60
C PHE A 102 -7.08 1.36 20.46
N VAL A 103 -7.51 2.52 20.94
CA VAL A 103 -6.66 3.44 21.69
C VAL A 103 -6.01 2.78 22.91
N GLU A 104 -6.71 1.86 23.58
CA GLU A 104 -6.19 1.18 24.77
C GLU A 104 -5.04 0.23 24.44
N ALA A 105 -5.16 -0.53 23.35
CA ALA A 105 -4.10 -1.43 22.92
C ALA A 105 -2.89 -0.65 22.37
N ARG A 106 -3.12 0.45 21.66
CA ARG A 106 -2.04 1.34 21.19
C ARG A 106 -1.34 2.06 22.33
N LEU A 107 -2.08 2.54 23.33
CA LEU A 107 -1.50 3.13 24.54
C LEU A 107 -0.70 2.11 25.33
N ALA A 108 -1.18 0.87 25.45
CA ALA A 108 -0.42 -0.20 26.10
C ALA A 108 0.91 -0.50 25.37
N LEU A 109 0.91 -0.55 24.03
CA LEU A 109 2.15 -0.70 23.26
C LEU A 109 3.10 0.48 23.48
N VAL A 110 2.60 1.70 23.30
CA VAL A 110 3.42 2.92 23.41
C VAL A 110 3.98 3.08 24.81
N ASN A 111 3.17 2.87 25.85
CA ASN A 111 3.63 2.93 27.24
C ASN A 111 4.64 1.82 27.54
N GLY A 112 4.40 0.59 27.05
CA GLY A 112 5.36 -0.52 27.21
C GLY A 112 6.72 -0.24 26.56
N LEU A 113 6.73 0.43 25.39
CA LEU A 113 7.97 0.84 24.74
C LEU A 113 8.68 1.96 25.51
N LEU A 114 7.92 2.94 26.00
CA LEU A 114 8.43 4.04 26.81
C LEU A 114 9.02 3.56 28.15
N GLU A 115 8.35 2.63 28.83
CA GLU A 115 8.83 2.04 30.09
C GLU A 115 10.13 1.26 29.90
N ARG A 116 10.33 0.64 28.72
CA ARG A 116 11.57 -0.04 28.35
C ARG A 116 12.63 0.92 27.81
N GLY A 117 12.31 2.19 27.60
CA GLY A 117 13.22 3.20 27.05
C GLY A 117 13.62 2.96 25.59
N ILE A 118 12.81 2.23 24.83
CA ILE A 118 13.13 1.80 23.47
C ILE A 118 12.59 2.83 22.46
N ASP A 119 13.50 3.45 21.72
CA ASP A 119 13.19 4.41 20.66
C ASP A 119 12.84 3.68 19.35
N PRO A 120 12.04 4.28 18.43
CA PRO A 120 11.78 3.71 17.10
C PRO A 120 13.02 3.33 16.28
N ASN A 121 14.19 3.93 16.55
CA ASN A 121 15.45 3.60 15.87
C ASN A 121 16.31 2.58 16.63
N ASP A 122 15.83 2.05 17.75
CA ASP A 122 16.55 1.05 18.52
C ASP A 122 16.59 -0.30 17.76
N PRO A 123 17.75 -0.96 17.62
CA PRO A 123 17.84 -2.28 16.99
C PRO A 123 16.92 -3.33 17.63
N ALA A 124 16.60 -3.19 18.93
CA ALA A 124 15.69 -4.06 19.66
C ALA A 124 14.20 -3.67 19.50
N PHE A 125 13.88 -2.61 18.76
CA PHE A 125 12.51 -2.10 18.58
C PHE A 125 11.54 -3.16 18.06
N GLY A 126 11.96 -3.95 17.06
CA GLY A 126 11.14 -5.04 16.52
C GLY A 126 10.82 -6.10 17.58
N GLN A 127 11.84 -6.57 18.30
CA GLN A 127 11.66 -7.57 19.35
C GLN A 127 10.82 -7.03 20.52
N ALA A 128 11.02 -5.76 20.88
CA ALA A 128 10.26 -5.12 21.94
C ALA A 128 8.78 -4.97 21.60
N ILE A 129 8.47 -4.65 20.34
CA ILE A 129 7.10 -4.69 19.84
C ILE A 129 6.55 -6.09 20.02
N ASP A 130 7.23 -7.13 19.53
CA ASP A 130 6.71 -8.51 19.60
C ASP A 130 6.45 -8.97 21.05
N ASP A 131 7.34 -8.61 21.98
CA ASP A 131 7.20 -8.93 23.40
C ASP A 131 6.03 -8.20 24.07
N ILE A 132 5.81 -6.93 23.71
CA ILE A 132 4.71 -6.13 24.26
C ILE A 132 3.40 -6.48 23.56
N TRP A 133 3.45 -6.86 22.29
CA TRP A 133 2.31 -7.14 21.42
C TRP A 133 1.77 -8.56 21.63
N THR A 134 1.37 -8.82 22.87
CA THR A 134 0.87 -10.12 23.32
C THR A 134 -0.44 -10.53 22.65
N SER A 135 -0.74 -11.83 22.69
CA SER A 135 -2.00 -12.43 22.22
C SER A 135 -3.25 -11.76 22.81
N GLU A 136 -3.17 -11.23 24.03
CA GLU A 136 -4.26 -10.51 24.71
C GLU A 136 -4.49 -9.11 24.11
N LEU A 137 -3.41 -8.38 23.80
CA LEU A 137 -3.50 -7.10 23.08
C LEU A 137 -3.97 -7.29 21.64
N GLN A 138 -3.53 -8.37 20.98
CA GLN A 138 -4.01 -8.77 19.66
C GLN A 138 -5.50 -9.12 19.65
N ALA A 139 -6.01 -9.80 20.69
CA ALA A 139 -7.42 -10.11 20.84
C ALA A 139 -8.26 -8.83 21.01
N ASN A 140 -7.76 -7.84 21.76
CA ASN A 140 -8.41 -6.53 21.92
C ASN A 140 -8.31 -5.64 20.67
N MET A 141 -7.27 -5.82 19.84
CA MET A 141 -7.16 -5.19 18.51
C MET A 141 -7.85 -5.95 17.39
N SER A 142 -8.34 -7.16 17.67
CA SER A 142 -9.14 -7.95 16.74
C SER A 142 -10.56 -7.40 16.57
N GLY A 143 -10.74 -6.09 16.72
CA GLY A 143 -11.84 -5.31 16.15
C GLY A 143 -11.82 -5.31 14.61
N ARG A 144 -11.64 -6.49 14.01
CA ARG A 144 -12.72 -6.97 13.15
C ARG A 144 -13.98 -7.02 14.02
N VAL A 145 -14.61 -5.85 14.21
CA VAL A 145 -16.08 -5.82 14.08
C VAL A 145 -16.33 -6.70 12.87
N PRO A 146 -17.09 -7.80 12.99
CA PRO A 146 -17.40 -8.62 11.83
C PRO A 146 -17.90 -7.62 10.80
N ARG A 147 -17.11 -7.32 9.75
CA ARG A 147 -17.62 -6.50 8.64
C ARG A 147 -18.93 -7.18 8.32
N ARG A 148 -20.04 -6.45 8.32
CA ARG A 148 -21.32 -7.03 7.92
C ARG A 148 -21.06 -7.62 6.54
N LYS A 149 -20.83 -8.95 6.48
CA LYS A 149 -20.16 -9.59 5.33
C LYS A 149 -21.12 -9.68 4.14
N GLY A 150 -22.38 -9.36 4.37
CA GLY A 150 -23.44 -9.43 3.38
C GLY A 150 -23.83 -8.06 2.85
N LEU A 151 -24.27 -8.09 1.61
CA LEU A 151 -25.27 -7.14 1.14
C LEU A 151 -26.51 -7.25 2.02
N ASP A 152 -27.35 -6.22 2.04
CA ASP A 152 -28.69 -6.35 2.60
C ASP A 152 -29.38 -7.59 1.97
N PRO A 153 -30.07 -8.46 2.73
CA PRO A 153 -30.69 -9.67 2.19
C PRO A 153 -31.56 -9.42 0.95
N GLU A 154 -32.22 -8.26 0.87
CA GLU A 154 -33.05 -7.91 -0.27
C GLU A 154 -32.22 -7.51 -1.50
N VAL A 155 -31.12 -6.77 -1.27
CA VAL A 155 -30.13 -6.47 -2.32
C VAL A 155 -29.46 -7.75 -2.81
N GLU A 156 -29.15 -8.67 -1.89
CA GLU A 156 -28.62 -9.98 -2.22
C GLU A 156 -29.60 -10.77 -3.11
N ALA A 157 -30.88 -10.82 -2.75
CA ALA A 157 -31.89 -11.50 -3.55
C ALA A 157 -32.00 -10.94 -4.98
N ILE A 158 -31.95 -9.62 -5.14
CA ILE A 158 -31.92 -8.95 -6.45
C ILE A 158 -30.68 -9.37 -7.25
N VAL A 159 -29.49 -9.34 -6.62
CA VAL A 159 -28.23 -9.76 -7.27
C VAL A 159 -28.26 -11.24 -7.66
N GLN A 160 -28.83 -12.10 -6.81
CA GLN A 160 -28.99 -13.54 -7.02
C GLN A 160 -29.87 -13.87 -8.23
N GLU A 161 -30.91 -13.06 -8.46
CA GLU A 161 -31.78 -13.21 -9.62
C GLU A 161 -31.08 -12.75 -10.91
N GLU A 162 -30.47 -11.56 -10.90
CA GLU A 162 -29.81 -11.02 -12.09
C GLU A 162 -28.56 -11.83 -12.47
N ARG A 163 -27.80 -12.36 -11.51
CA ARG A 163 -26.64 -13.22 -11.83
C ARG A 163 -27.03 -14.51 -12.54
N ARG A 164 -28.22 -15.07 -12.28
CA ARG A 164 -28.72 -16.24 -13.02
C ARG A 164 -28.96 -15.88 -14.48
N ARG A 165 -29.55 -14.70 -14.74
CA ARG A 165 -29.77 -14.19 -16.11
C ARG A 165 -28.45 -13.98 -16.85
N TYR A 166 -27.40 -13.53 -16.17
CA TYR A 166 -26.06 -13.45 -16.77
C TYR A 166 -25.60 -14.79 -17.33
N TRP A 167 -25.66 -15.87 -16.54
CA TRP A 167 -25.17 -17.18 -16.96
C TRP A 167 -26.09 -17.86 -17.98
N GLN A 168 -27.41 -17.65 -17.89
CA GLN A 168 -28.39 -18.21 -18.83
C GLN A 168 -28.35 -17.57 -20.23
N TYR A 169 -28.16 -16.25 -20.31
CA TYR A 169 -28.25 -15.52 -21.58
C TYR A 169 -26.87 -15.12 -22.10
N ARG A 170 -26.48 -15.70 -23.23
CA ARG A 170 -25.19 -15.46 -23.90
C ARG A 170 -24.90 -13.98 -24.20
N GLY A 171 -25.92 -13.21 -24.56
CA GLY A 171 -25.79 -11.80 -24.94
C GLY A 171 -25.60 -10.84 -23.78
N PHE A 172 -25.85 -11.26 -22.54
CA PHE A 172 -25.78 -10.37 -21.37
C PHE A 172 -24.35 -10.11 -20.94
N LYS A 173 -24.00 -8.83 -20.83
CA LYS A 173 -22.72 -8.35 -20.29
C LYS A 173 -22.87 -7.98 -18.82
N LEU A 174 -21.74 -7.90 -18.12
CA LEU A 174 -21.71 -7.46 -16.72
C LEU A 174 -22.27 -6.04 -16.52
N VAL A 175 -22.15 -5.18 -17.55
CA VAL A 175 -22.71 -3.82 -17.53
C VAL A 175 -24.24 -3.86 -17.50
N ASP A 176 -24.86 -4.78 -18.24
CA ASP A 176 -26.33 -4.93 -18.29
C ASP A 176 -26.86 -5.39 -16.93
N ILE A 177 -26.15 -6.34 -16.30
CA ILE A 177 -26.48 -6.83 -14.95
C ILE A 177 -26.34 -5.71 -13.92
N TYR A 178 -25.26 -4.94 -13.99
CA TYR A 178 -25.06 -3.79 -13.11
C TYR A 178 -26.20 -2.79 -13.24
N ALA A 179 -26.57 -2.42 -14.47
CA ALA A 179 -27.68 -1.51 -14.74
C ALA A 179 -29.03 -2.07 -14.24
N ALA A 180 -29.29 -3.36 -14.44
CA ALA A 180 -30.50 -4.03 -13.98
C ALA A 180 -30.62 -4.02 -12.45
N VAL A 181 -29.54 -4.39 -11.73
CA VAL A 181 -29.51 -4.37 -10.26
C VAL A 181 -29.75 -2.97 -9.73
N LEU A 182 -29.06 -1.95 -10.26
CA LEU A 182 -29.25 -0.57 -9.81
C LEU A 182 -30.66 -0.06 -10.08
N THR A 183 -31.24 -0.41 -11.23
CA THR A 183 -32.61 0.01 -11.58
C THR A 183 -33.61 -0.59 -10.59
N ARG A 184 -33.49 -1.88 -10.28
CA ARG A 184 -34.36 -2.56 -9.32
C ARG A 184 -34.23 -1.99 -7.91
N ILE A 185 -33.00 -1.77 -7.42
CA ILE A 185 -32.78 -1.17 -6.09
C ILE A 185 -33.30 0.27 -6.04
N LYS A 186 -33.17 1.05 -7.12
CA LYS A 186 -33.77 2.40 -7.20
C LYS A 186 -35.29 2.35 -7.10
N THR A 187 -35.94 1.46 -7.86
CA THR A 187 -37.39 1.28 -7.79
C THR A 187 -37.85 0.87 -6.39
N GLU A 188 -37.11 -0.03 -5.74
CA GLU A 188 -37.40 -0.46 -4.37
C GLU A 188 -37.19 0.66 -3.35
N ASN A 189 -36.12 1.43 -3.49
CA ASN A 189 -35.86 2.59 -2.64
C ASN A 189 -36.92 3.67 -2.78
N LEU A 190 -37.48 3.89 -3.97
CA LEU A 190 -38.59 4.82 -4.16
C LEU A 190 -39.84 4.36 -3.38
N ARG A 191 -40.15 3.05 -3.40
CA ARG A 191 -41.25 2.48 -2.59
C ARG A 191 -40.97 2.63 -1.10
N ARG A 192 -39.78 2.22 -0.65
CA ARG A 192 -39.37 2.33 0.76
C ARG A 192 -39.46 3.75 1.29
N VAL A 193 -39.02 4.75 0.51
CA VAL A 193 -39.12 6.16 0.90
C VAL A 193 -40.59 6.60 1.01
N ALA A 194 -41.46 6.18 0.10
CA ALA A 194 -42.89 6.46 0.18
C ALA A 194 -43.53 5.83 1.44
N ASP A 195 -43.07 4.65 1.83
CA ASP A 195 -43.52 3.92 3.02
C ASP A 195 -42.81 4.36 4.32
N GLY A 196 -41.96 5.39 4.28
CA GLY A 196 -41.21 5.90 5.43
C GLY A 196 -40.10 4.98 5.94
N GLN A 197 -39.68 4.00 5.14
CA GLN A 197 -38.62 3.04 5.45
C GLN A 197 -37.23 3.52 5.00
N THR A 198 -36.18 2.96 5.62
CA THR A 198 -34.79 3.21 5.24
C THR A 198 -34.48 2.63 3.86
N SER A 199 -33.84 3.45 3.02
CA SER A 199 -33.36 3.02 1.70
C SER A 199 -32.26 1.95 1.80
N LEU A 200 -32.29 1.01 0.87
CA LEU A 200 -31.25 0.03 0.64
C LEU A 200 -29.96 0.69 0.14
N THR A 201 -28.83 0.17 0.60
CA THR A 201 -27.50 0.63 0.17
C THR A 201 -27.18 0.07 -1.22
N MET A 202 -26.69 0.94 -2.11
CA MET A 202 -26.30 0.58 -3.46
C MET A 202 -24.96 -0.17 -3.47
N PRO A 203 -24.89 -1.39 -4.04
CA PRO A 203 -23.63 -2.10 -4.18
C PRO A 203 -22.74 -1.47 -5.26
N GLY A 204 -21.43 -1.54 -5.06
CA GLY A 204 -20.45 -1.12 -6.07
C GLY A 204 -20.39 -2.09 -7.25
N LYS A 205 -19.89 -1.61 -8.39
CA LYS A 205 -19.69 -2.41 -9.61
C LYS A 205 -18.86 -3.67 -9.35
N GLU A 206 -17.77 -3.54 -8.60
CA GLU A 206 -16.89 -4.65 -8.25
C GLU A 206 -17.57 -5.66 -7.32
N THR A 207 -18.45 -5.20 -6.43
CA THR A 207 -19.25 -6.08 -5.57
C THR A 207 -20.18 -6.96 -6.40
N ILE A 208 -20.90 -6.37 -7.35
CA ILE A 208 -21.77 -7.12 -8.27
C ILE A 208 -20.94 -8.09 -9.12
N ARG A 209 -19.82 -7.63 -9.70
CA ARG A 209 -18.92 -8.46 -10.49
C ARG A 209 -18.49 -9.71 -9.73
N ARG A 210 -18.02 -9.54 -8.49
CA ARG A 210 -17.60 -10.64 -7.63
C ARG A 210 -18.75 -11.65 -7.39
N ARG A 211 -19.96 -11.17 -7.06
CA ARG A 211 -21.13 -12.05 -6.83
C ARG A 211 -21.59 -12.81 -8.07
N VAL A 212 -21.42 -12.24 -9.25
CA VAL A 212 -21.71 -12.92 -10.52
C VAL A 212 -20.72 -14.06 -10.75
N HIS A 213 -19.42 -13.81 -10.55
CA HIS A 213 -18.37 -14.83 -10.71
C HIS A 213 -18.35 -15.87 -9.59
N GLU A 214 -18.95 -15.63 -8.43
CA GLU A 214 -19.12 -16.66 -7.40
C GLU A 214 -19.98 -17.85 -7.88
N MET A 215 -20.84 -17.64 -8.88
CA MET A 215 -21.63 -18.71 -9.51
C MET A 215 -20.87 -19.43 -10.64
N GLU A 216 -19.66 -18.98 -10.96
CA GLU A 216 -18.88 -19.51 -12.08
C GLU A 216 -18.35 -20.91 -11.78
N CYS A 217 -18.88 -21.89 -12.51
CA CYS A 217 -18.37 -23.25 -12.57
C CYS A 217 -18.23 -23.71 -14.03
N ARG A 218 -17.61 -24.87 -14.26
CA ARG A 218 -17.43 -25.46 -15.60
C ARG A 218 -18.74 -25.48 -16.40
N ASP A 219 -19.85 -25.89 -15.79
CA ASP A 219 -21.14 -26.03 -16.44
C ASP A 219 -21.75 -24.67 -16.84
N THR A 220 -21.86 -23.73 -15.89
CA THR A 220 -22.35 -22.36 -16.19
C THR A 220 -21.48 -21.66 -17.25
N TYR A 221 -20.18 -21.91 -17.23
CA TYR A 221 -19.25 -21.38 -18.22
C TYR A 221 -19.43 -22.06 -19.60
N ALA A 222 -19.70 -23.37 -19.64
CA ALA A 222 -20.02 -24.10 -20.86
C ALA A 222 -21.36 -23.64 -21.46
N GLU A 223 -22.39 -23.44 -20.63
CA GLU A 223 -23.68 -22.90 -21.08
C GLU A 223 -23.52 -21.52 -21.71
N LYS A 224 -22.76 -20.62 -21.06
CA LYS A 224 -22.59 -19.24 -21.55
C LYS A 224 -21.56 -19.11 -22.68
N PHE A 225 -20.41 -19.76 -22.60
CA PHE A 225 -19.31 -19.54 -23.56
C PHE A 225 -19.10 -20.71 -24.51
N GLY A 226 -19.76 -21.85 -24.28
CA GLY A 226 -19.69 -23.06 -25.08
C GLY A 226 -18.68 -24.06 -24.55
N GLU A 227 -18.89 -25.34 -24.88
CA GLU A 227 -18.08 -26.45 -24.37
C GLU A 227 -16.58 -26.30 -24.69
N LYS A 228 -16.25 -25.83 -25.90
CA LYS A 228 -14.84 -25.60 -26.30
C LYS A 228 -14.15 -24.57 -25.42
N ALA A 229 -14.86 -23.52 -25.01
CA ALA A 229 -14.33 -22.48 -24.13
C ALA A 229 -14.18 -22.99 -22.70
N ALA A 230 -15.17 -23.74 -22.20
CA ALA A 230 -15.10 -24.37 -20.88
C ALA A 230 -13.95 -25.37 -20.79
N ARG A 231 -13.79 -26.25 -21.79
CA ARG A 231 -12.69 -27.21 -21.87
C ARG A 231 -11.33 -26.53 -21.83
N ARG A 232 -11.14 -25.44 -22.58
CA ARG A 232 -9.88 -24.67 -22.54
C ARG A 232 -9.59 -24.10 -21.15
N LYS A 233 -10.61 -23.61 -20.46
CA LYS A 233 -10.47 -22.93 -19.16
C LYS A 233 -10.30 -23.88 -17.98
N TYR A 234 -11.06 -24.97 -17.96
CA TYR A 234 -11.14 -25.88 -16.80
C TYR A 234 -10.39 -27.19 -17.02
N ASP A 235 -10.36 -27.72 -18.24
CA ASP A 235 -9.75 -29.03 -18.51
C ASP A 235 -8.25 -28.90 -18.85
N GLY A 236 -7.76 -27.66 -19.07
CA GLY A 236 -6.35 -27.35 -19.38
C GLY A 236 -5.42 -27.31 -18.16
N SER A 237 -5.90 -27.55 -16.95
CA SER A 237 -5.11 -27.48 -15.71
C SER A 237 -4.42 -28.81 -15.36
N GLY A 238 -3.75 -29.43 -16.33
CA GLY A 238 -2.76 -30.47 -16.05
C GLY A 238 -1.52 -29.87 -15.40
N ASN A 239 -0.63 -30.72 -14.87
CA ASN A 239 0.74 -30.28 -14.57
C ASN A 239 1.31 -29.62 -15.83
N GLY A 240 1.87 -28.42 -15.70
CA GLY A 240 2.57 -27.77 -16.79
C GLY A 240 3.59 -28.74 -17.42
N ILE A 241 3.81 -28.60 -18.72
CA ILE A 241 4.83 -29.38 -19.43
C ILE A 241 6.15 -29.15 -18.69
N ASN A 242 6.69 -30.20 -18.06
CA ASN A 242 7.92 -30.16 -17.27
C ASN A 242 9.02 -30.89 -18.02
N ALA A 243 10.06 -30.16 -18.41
CA ALA A 243 11.31 -30.75 -18.84
C ALA A 243 12.25 -30.93 -17.64
N SER A 244 13.06 -31.98 -17.66
CA SER A 244 14.10 -32.26 -16.66
C SER A 244 15.51 -31.94 -17.19
N ARG A 245 15.63 -31.61 -18.48
CA ARG A 245 16.89 -31.32 -19.19
C ARG A 245 16.61 -30.31 -20.30
N ILE A 246 17.61 -29.49 -20.63
CA ILE A 246 17.57 -28.61 -21.80
C ILE A 246 17.33 -29.43 -23.08
N LEU A 247 16.56 -28.87 -24.02
CA LEU A 247 16.17 -29.50 -25.28
C LEU A 247 15.39 -30.82 -25.13
N GLN A 248 14.85 -31.12 -23.94
CA GLN A 248 14.04 -32.31 -23.74
C GLN A 248 12.65 -32.16 -24.35
N ILE A 249 12.07 -30.96 -24.31
CA ILE A 249 10.75 -30.67 -24.86
C ILE A 249 10.82 -29.33 -25.61
N GLY A 250 10.67 -29.38 -26.93
CA GLY A 250 10.49 -28.20 -27.76
C GLY A 250 9.03 -28.00 -28.13
N LEU A 251 8.47 -26.84 -27.81
CA LEU A 251 7.15 -26.43 -28.29
C LEU A 251 7.28 -25.70 -29.61
N MET A 252 6.67 -26.28 -30.64
CA MET A 252 6.63 -25.72 -31.98
C MET A 252 5.29 -25.02 -32.18
N ASP A 253 5.34 -23.76 -32.58
CA ASP A 253 4.16 -23.01 -32.97
C ASP A 253 4.45 -22.24 -34.26
N ASP A 254 3.42 -22.06 -35.08
CA ASP A 254 3.47 -21.26 -36.28
C ASP A 254 2.40 -20.17 -36.24
N ALA A 255 2.80 -18.96 -36.61
CA ALA A 255 1.91 -17.81 -36.68
C ALA A 255 2.12 -17.04 -37.98
N VAL A 256 1.01 -16.65 -38.60
CA VAL A 256 1.05 -15.70 -39.73
C VAL A 256 1.45 -14.34 -39.18
N VAL A 257 2.56 -13.80 -39.70
CA VAL A 257 3.02 -12.48 -39.28
C VAL A 257 2.13 -11.41 -39.93
N ASP A 258 1.86 -10.32 -39.21
CA ASP A 258 1.13 -9.18 -39.74
C ASP A 258 2.05 -8.24 -40.54
N LEU A 259 2.72 -8.83 -41.52
CA LEU A 259 3.61 -8.19 -42.46
C LEU A 259 3.33 -8.72 -43.87
N VAL A 260 3.64 -7.89 -44.86
CA VAL A 260 3.61 -8.28 -46.27
C VAL A 260 5.05 -8.46 -46.72
N THR A 261 5.39 -9.65 -47.19
CA THR A 261 6.70 -9.93 -47.78
C THR A 261 6.69 -9.48 -49.23
N CYS A 262 7.67 -8.65 -49.60
CA CYS A 262 7.92 -8.28 -50.99
C CYS A 262 9.12 -9.07 -51.52
N LEU A 263 8.99 -9.66 -52.71
CA LEU A 263 10.10 -10.29 -53.43
C LEU A 263 11.00 -9.24 -54.08
N ASP A 264 10.41 -8.14 -54.52
CA ASP A 264 11.07 -7.00 -55.13
C ASP A 264 10.39 -5.72 -54.63
N ALA A 265 11.10 -4.97 -53.80
CA ALA A 265 10.59 -3.73 -53.21
C ALA A 265 10.50 -2.59 -54.25
N ASP A 266 11.38 -2.58 -55.25
CA ASP A 266 11.44 -1.55 -56.27
C ASP A 266 10.32 -1.71 -57.30
N ARG A 267 9.93 -2.96 -57.58
CA ARG A 267 8.82 -3.29 -58.49
C ARG A 267 7.48 -3.52 -57.78
N GLY A 268 7.46 -3.47 -56.45
CA GLY A 268 6.25 -3.70 -55.65
C GLY A 268 5.69 -5.13 -55.77
N MET A 269 6.54 -6.12 -56.04
CA MET A 269 6.10 -7.51 -56.18
C MET A 269 5.89 -8.15 -54.81
N VAL A 270 4.63 -8.38 -54.45
CA VAL A 270 4.23 -8.97 -53.18
C VAL A 270 4.24 -10.50 -53.26
N ALA A 271 4.95 -11.14 -52.32
CA ALA A 271 5.00 -12.61 -52.14
C ALA A 271 3.83 -13.15 -51.29
N GLY A 272 3.21 -12.29 -50.47
CA GLY A 272 2.14 -12.64 -49.55
C GLY A 272 2.52 -12.39 -48.09
N ARG A 273 1.82 -13.06 -47.16
CA ARG A 273 2.08 -12.97 -45.73
C ARG A 273 2.94 -14.15 -45.29
N PRO A 274 4.09 -13.92 -44.62
CA PRO A 274 4.94 -15.01 -44.20
C PRO A 274 4.36 -15.70 -42.96
N TYR A 275 4.63 -17.00 -42.84
CA TYR A 275 4.49 -17.73 -41.58
C TYR A 275 5.82 -17.67 -40.83
N LEU A 276 5.75 -17.34 -39.54
CA LEU A 276 6.87 -17.49 -38.62
C LEU A 276 6.64 -18.77 -37.83
N THR A 277 7.56 -19.72 -37.98
CA THR A 277 7.56 -20.96 -37.21
C THR A 277 8.71 -20.91 -36.21
N VAL A 278 8.40 -21.07 -34.93
CA VAL A 278 9.39 -21.04 -33.84
C VAL A 278 9.32 -22.34 -33.06
N LEU A 279 10.49 -22.84 -32.63
CA LEU A 279 10.61 -23.91 -31.66
C LEU A 279 11.21 -23.32 -30.37
N ILE A 280 10.48 -23.44 -29.27
CA ILE A 280 10.87 -22.91 -27.95
C ILE A 280 11.15 -24.08 -27.01
N ASP A 281 12.31 -24.08 -26.37
CA ASP A 281 12.66 -25.04 -25.31
C ASP A 281 11.91 -24.69 -24.01
N VAL A 282 11.33 -25.69 -23.32
CA VAL A 282 10.49 -25.54 -22.11
C VAL A 282 11.21 -26.03 -20.87
#